data_AF-A0A935QXK5-F1
#
_entry.id   AF-A0A935QXK5-F1
#
_cell.length_a   1.000
_cell.length_b   1.000
_cell.length_c   1.000
_cell.angle_alpha   90.00
_cell.angle_beta   90.00
_cell.angle_gamma   90.00
#
_symmetry.space_group_name_H-M   'P 1'
#
loop_
_entity.id
_entity.type
_entity.pdbx_description
1 polymer ?
#
loop_
_entity_poly.entity_id
_entity_poly.type
_entity_poly.pdbx_seq_one_letter_code
_entity_poly.pdbx_strand_id
1 'polypeptide(L)'
;MALSVEAGELLELYLWCEDGGPQPAVASRQPKVADELADVLICLMNLAEHAGVDLSAAVEAKLKKNAEKYPVSRARGRMEKWDEL
;
A
#
# COMPACT_ATOMS: atom_id res chain seq x y z
N MET A 1 -1.94 16.32 -5.22
CA MET A 1 -0.68 16.85 -4.65
C MET A 1 -0.46 16.38 -3.23
N ALA A 2 -1.45 16.42 -2.32
CA ALA A 2 -1.29 15.91 -0.95
C ALA A 2 -0.93 14.41 -0.87
N LEU A 3 -1.64 13.53 -1.58
CA LEU A 3 -1.40 12.08 -1.52
C LEU A 3 0.07 11.65 -1.76
N SER A 4 0.76 12.29 -2.72
CA SER A 4 2.16 11.97 -3.02
C SER A 4 3.13 12.48 -1.95
N VAL A 5 2.74 13.52 -1.21
CA VAL A 5 3.53 14.06 -0.09
C VAL A 5 3.42 13.12 1.10
N GLU A 6 2.19 12.78 1.54
CA GLU A 6 1.99 11.87 2.68
C GLU A 6 2.60 10.47 2.42
N ALA A 7 2.51 9.99 1.18
CA ALA A 7 3.18 8.75 0.79
C ALA A 7 4.71 8.86 0.90
N GLY A 8 5.27 10.05 0.63
CA GLY A 8 6.69 10.34 0.82
C GLY A 8 7.09 10.37 2.30
N GLU A 9 6.30 11.02 3.16
CA GLU A 9 6.52 11.10 4.61
C GLU A 9 6.48 9.69 5.23
N LEU A 10 5.52 8.85 4.82
CA LEU A 10 5.49 7.44 5.21
C LEU A 10 6.76 6.69 4.78
N LEU A 11 7.22 6.87 3.54
CA LEU A 11 8.40 6.17 3.02
C LEU A 11 9.71 6.66 3.67
N GLU A 12 9.79 7.93 4.08
CA GLU A 12 10.94 8.47 4.80
C GLU A 12 11.20 7.72 6.11
N LEU A 13 10.15 7.26 6.79
CA LEU A 13 10.29 6.43 7.99
C LEU A 13 11.06 5.12 7.74
N TYR A 14 11.15 4.67 6.49
CA TYR A 14 11.82 3.44 6.06
C TYR A 14 13.11 3.69 5.23
N LEU A 15 13.48 4.93 4.93
CA LEU A 15 14.59 5.27 4.01
C LEU A 15 15.93 4.60 4.39
N TRP A 16 16.17 4.39 5.68
CA TRP A 16 17.40 3.81 6.21
C TRP A 16 17.21 2.39 6.78
N CYS A 17 16.07 1.75 6.50
CA CYS A 17 15.85 0.36 6.89
C CYS A 17 16.55 -0.57 5.88
N GLU A 18 17.26 -1.57 6.39
CA GLU A 18 17.76 -2.70 5.59
C GLU A 18 16.60 -3.60 5.17
N ASP A 19 16.74 -4.21 4.00
CA ASP A 19 15.76 -5.15 3.43
C ASP A 19 15.62 -6.39 4.33
N GLY A 20 14.46 -6.57 5.00
CA GLY A 20 14.21 -7.84 5.72
C GLY A 20 13.18 -7.85 6.85
N GLY A 21 12.64 -6.71 7.31
CA GLY A 21 11.57 -6.71 8.31
C GLY A 21 11.56 -5.47 9.21
N PRO A 22 10.63 -5.42 10.20
CA PRO A 22 10.55 -4.30 11.12
C PRO A 22 11.82 -4.25 11.98
N GLN A 23 12.64 -3.23 11.73
CA GLN A 23 13.86 -2.99 12.49
C GLN A 23 13.52 -2.41 13.87
N PRO A 24 14.43 -2.49 14.87
CA PRO A 24 14.24 -1.83 16.16
C PRO A 24 13.91 -0.33 16.03
N ALA A 25 14.44 0.33 15.00
CA ALA A 25 14.14 1.71 14.66
C ALA A 25 12.72 1.92 14.07
N VAL A 26 12.10 0.90 13.46
CA VAL A 26 10.70 0.93 12.99
C VAL A 26 9.75 0.77 14.17
N ALA A 27 10.05 -0.15 15.09
CA ALA A 27 9.22 -0.37 16.28
C ALA A 27 9.08 0.89 17.14
N SER A 28 10.15 1.69 17.29
CA SER A 28 10.12 2.97 18.02
C SER A 28 9.38 4.10 17.28
N ARG A 29 9.06 3.91 15.99
CA ARG A 29 8.32 4.87 15.15
C ARG A 29 6.88 4.45 14.90
N GLN A 30 6.40 3.37 15.50
CA GLN A 30 5.07 2.81 15.24
C GLN A 30 3.93 3.83 15.35
N PRO A 31 3.92 4.80 16.29
CA PRO A 31 2.93 5.88 16.29
C PRO A 31 2.97 6.73 15.02
N LYS A 32 4.17 7.16 14.58
CA LYS A 32 4.33 7.95 13.35
C LYS A 32 3.91 7.16 12.12
N VAL A 33 4.27 5.88 12.04
CA VAL A 33 3.84 5.02 10.92
C VAL A 33 2.31 4.97 10.86
N ALA A 34 1.62 4.89 11.99
CA ALA A 34 0.17 4.89 12.03
C ALA A 34 -0.43 6.22 11.56
N ASP A 35 0.16 7.35 11.98
CA ASP A 35 -0.26 8.69 11.56
C ASP A 35 -0.10 8.87 10.04
N GLU A 36 1.09 8.58 9.48
CA GLU A 36 1.34 8.72 8.04
C GLU A 36 0.47 7.78 7.18
N LEU A 37 0.19 6.56 7.67
CA LEU A 37 -0.77 5.66 7.02
C LEU A 37 -2.18 6.24 6.99
N ALA A 38 -2.60 6.90 8.06
CA ALA A 38 -3.91 7.55 8.13
C ALA A 38 -3.98 8.73 7.15
N ASP A 39 -2.94 9.56 7.09
CA ASP A 39 -2.90 10.72 6.18
C ASP A 39 -2.95 10.31 4.70
N VAL A 40 -2.24 9.24 4.32
CA VAL A 40 -2.35 8.63 2.99
C VAL A 40 -3.79 8.18 2.71
N LEU A 41 -4.42 7.48 3.65
CA LEU A 41 -5.78 6.98 3.48
C LEU A 41 -6.81 8.11 3.36
N ILE A 42 -6.72 9.13 4.22
CA ILE A 42 -7.60 10.31 4.20
C ILE A 42 -7.48 11.05 2.87
N CYS A 43 -6.24 11.29 2.40
CA CYS A 43 -5.99 11.90 1.10
C CYS A 43 -6.57 11.08 -0.06
N LEU A 44 -6.43 9.74 -0.01
CA LEU A 44 -6.96 8.84 -1.02
C LEU A 44 -8.51 8.84 -1.04
N MET A 45 -9.14 8.80 0.13
CA MET A 45 -10.60 8.86 0.26
C MET A 45 -11.15 10.19 -0.27
N ASN A 46 -10.52 11.31 0.09
CA ASN A 46 -10.89 12.63 -0.44
C ASN A 46 -10.75 12.67 -1.96
N LEU A 47 -9.67 12.12 -2.52
CA LEU A 47 -9.49 12.04 -3.98
C LEU A 47 -10.56 11.19 -4.65
N ALA A 48 -10.92 10.05 -4.06
CA ALA A 48 -11.95 9.15 -4.59
C ALA A 48 -13.31 9.85 -4.65
N GLU A 49 -13.69 10.57 -3.60
CA GLU A 49 -14.91 11.38 -3.56
C GLU A 49 -14.94 12.42 -4.70
N HIS A 50 -13.86 13.19 -4.87
CA HIS A 50 -13.77 14.19 -5.94
C HIS A 50 -13.76 13.57 -7.35
N ALA A 51 -13.27 12.34 -7.48
CA ALA A 51 -13.26 11.60 -8.73
C ALA A 51 -14.58 10.87 -9.01
N GLY A 52 -15.55 10.88 -8.09
CA GLY A 52 -16.80 10.12 -8.20
C GLY A 52 -16.58 8.61 -8.19
N VAL A 53 -15.55 8.13 -7.48
CA VAL A 53 -15.18 6.72 -7.42
C VAL A 53 -15.62 6.13 -6.08
N ASP A 54 -16.46 5.10 -6.12
CA ASP A 54 -16.66 4.20 -4.97
C ASP A 54 -15.36 3.39 -4.76
N LEU A 55 -14.54 3.86 -3.82
CA LEU A 55 -13.25 3.26 -3.52
C LEU A 55 -13.40 1.82 -3.02
N SER A 56 -14.46 1.50 -2.28
CA SER A 56 -14.70 0.15 -1.76
C SER A 56 -14.99 -0.82 -2.92
N ALA A 57 -15.93 -0.46 -3.80
CA ALA A 57 -16.25 -1.26 -4.98
C ALA A 57 -15.04 -1.41 -5.93
N ALA A 58 -14.25 -0.34 -6.09
CA ALA A 58 -13.04 -0.37 -6.90
C ALA A 58 -11.98 -1.35 -6.35
N VAL A 59 -11.77 -1.35 -5.02
CA VAL A 59 -10.87 -2.30 -4.35
C VAL A 59 -11.36 -3.73 -4.53
N GLU A 60 -12.64 -4.02 -4.32
CA GLU A 60 -13.20 -5.37 -4.50
C GLU A 60 -13.03 -5.87 -5.93
N ALA A 61 -13.35 -5.04 -6.93
CA ALA A 61 -13.17 -5.38 -8.33
C ALA A 61 -11.69 -5.61 -8.67
N LYS A 62 -10.78 -4.83 -8.08
CA LYS A 62 -9.33 -5.00 -8.28
C LYS A 62 -8.81 -6.29 -7.64
N LEU A 63 -9.28 -6.66 -6.45
CA LEU A 63 -8.93 -7.91 -5.78
C LEU A 63 -9.36 -9.13 -6.61
N LYS A 64 -10.58 -9.11 -7.17
CA LYS A 64 -11.05 -10.18 -8.09
C LYS A 64 -10.15 -10.32 -9.32
N LYS A 65 -9.83 -9.20 -9.98
CA LYS A 65 -8.88 -9.18 -11.11
C LYS A 65 -7.49 -9.68 -10.72
N ASN A 66 -7.00 -9.32 -9.54
CA ASN A 66 -5.71 -9.79 -9.06
C ASN A 66 -5.71 -11.30 -8.77
N ALA A 67 -6.81 -11.86 -8.26
CA ALA A 67 -6.93 -13.29 -8.02
C ALA A 67 -6.91 -14.11 -9.32
N GLU A 68 -7.50 -13.58 -10.40
CA GLU A 68 -7.40 -14.17 -11.74
C GLU A 68 -5.96 -14.08 -12.29
N LYS A 69 -5.29 -12.96 -12.02
CA LYS A 69 -3.93 -12.67 -12.51
C LYS A 69 -2.84 -13.44 -11.77
N TYR A 70 -3.06 -13.70 -10.48
CA TYR A 70 -2.12 -14.35 -9.56
C TYR A 70 -2.80 -15.55 -8.89
N PRO A 71 -3.08 -16.64 -9.63
CA PRO A 71 -3.73 -17.81 -9.05
C PRO A 71 -2.84 -18.43 -7.98
N VAL A 72 -3.43 -18.81 -6.84
CA VAL A 72 -2.72 -19.35 -5.66
C VAL A 72 -1.82 -20.54 -6.03
N SER A 73 -2.25 -21.38 -6.96
CA SER A 73 -1.47 -22.54 -7.44
C SER A 73 -0.14 -22.18 -8.09
N ARG A 74 0.00 -20.96 -8.62
CA ARG A 74 1.21 -20.48 -9.31
C ARG A 74 1.94 -19.40 -8.53
N ALA A 75 1.22 -18.52 -7.85
CA ALA A 75 1.76 -17.30 -7.25
C ALA A 75 2.05 -17.38 -5.74
N ARG A 76 1.64 -18.44 -5.04
CA ARG A 76 1.82 -18.50 -3.58
C ARG A 76 3.31 -18.53 -3.21
N GLY A 77 3.74 -17.57 -2.39
CA GLY A 77 5.13 -17.45 -1.93
C GLY A 77 6.08 -16.89 -3.00
N ARG A 78 5.54 -16.37 -4.10
CA ARG A 78 6.28 -15.83 -5.24
C ARG A 78 6.03 -14.34 -5.37
N MET A 79 7.06 -13.59 -5.75
CA MET A 79 6.99 -12.13 -5.97
C MET A 79 7.07 -11.75 -7.45
N GLU A 80 7.30 -12.73 -8.31
CA GLU A 80 7.32 -12.60 -9.76
C GLU A 80 6.00 -12.02 -10.26
N LYS A 81 6.07 -11.14 -11.26
CA LYS A 81 4.85 -10.66 -11.90
C LYS A 81 4.17 -11.81 -12.65
N TRP A 82 2.87 -11.65 -12.89
CA TRP A 82 2.03 -12.60 -13.63
C TRP A 82 2.53 -13.01 -15.03
N ASP A 83 3.30 -12.16 -15.70
CA ASP A 83 3.96 -12.43 -16.98
C ASP A 83 5.28 -13.21 -16.84
N GLU A 84 5.77 -13.34 -15.60
CA GLU A 84 6.97 -14.08 -15.19
C GLU A 84 6.62 -15.33 -14.34
N LEU A 85 5.33 -15.61 -14.10
CA LEU A 85 4.78 -16.74 -13.32
C LEU A 85 4.49 -18.00 -14.16
#